data_AF-A0A536KMI8-F1
#
_entry.id   AF-A0A536KMI8-F1
#
_cell.length_a   1.000
_cell.length_b   1.000
_cell.length_c   1.000
_cell.angle_alpha   90.00
_cell.angle_beta   90.00
_cell.angle_gamma   90.00
#
_symmetry.space_group_name_H-M   'P 1'
#
loop_
_entity.id
_entity.type
_entity.pdbx_description
1 polymer ?
#
loop_
_entity_poly.entity_id
_entity_poly.type
_entity_poly.pdbx_seq_one_letter_code
_entity_poly.pdbx_strand_id
1 'polypeptide(L)'
;MPDDADWRLRGQERYLQGATLVRKPYQARSEEWEHDHCEFCWTKFMDPSFSSEQARYVEDHPDVLVEGYAVQGGATIHGIKDDYWWICAPCAQEFAHRFDWTVLEPGHQR
;
A
#
# COMPACT_ATOMS: atom_id res chain seq x y z
N MET A 1 -12.38 13.40 6.93
CA MET A 1 -11.01 13.93 6.99
C MET A 1 -10.42 13.48 8.32
N PRO A 2 -9.37 12.66 8.32
CA PRO A 2 -8.68 12.25 9.55
C PRO A 2 -8.13 13.47 10.29
N ASP A 3 -8.42 13.57 11.59
CA ASP A 3 -7.85 14.62 12.45
C ASP A 3 -6.41 14.28 12.87
N ASP A 4 -5.72 15.24 13.49
CA ASP A 4 -4.32 15.08 13.92
C ASP A 4 -4.13 14.10 15.09
N ALA A 5 -5.22 13.61 15.70
CA ALA A 5 -5.17 12.59 16.74
C ALA A 5 -5.35 11.16 16.19
N ASP A 6 -5.50 10.98 14.88
CA ASP A 6 -5.59 9.66 14.25
C ASP A 6 -4.29 8.86 14.48
N TRP A 7 -4.40 7.76 15.21
CA TRP A 7 -3.26 6.91 15.61
C TRP A 7 -2.47 6.33 14.43
N ARG A 8 -3.06 6.29 13.23
CA ARG A 8 -2.40 5.81 12.01
C ARG A 8 -1.38 6.82 11.48
N LEU A 9 -1.49 8.09 11.87
CA LEU A 9 -0.55 9.15 11.49
C LEU A 9 0.67 9.14 12.41
N ARG A 10 1.83 8.89 11.82
CA ARG A 10 3.12 8.65 12.49
C ARG A 10 4.27 9.40 11.82
N GLY A 11 3.95 10.41 11.01
CA GLY A 11 4.91 11.23 10.27
C GLY A 11 5.13 10.79 8.82
N GLN A 12 4.19 10.04 8.24
CA GLN A 12 4.22 9.62 6.84
C GLN A 12 4.29 10.81 5.88
N GLU A 13 3.83 12.00 6.28
CA GLU A 13 3.86 13.24 5.49
C GLU A 13 5.28 13.57 5.00
N ARG A 14 6.31 13.09 5.71
CA ARG A 14 7.71 13.27 5.32
C ARG A 14 8.11 12.55 4.03
N TYR A 15 7.38 11.51 3.63
CA TYR A 15 7.75 10.69 2.48
C TYR A 15 6.59 10.31 1.55
N LEU A 16 5.34 10.48 1.99
CA LEU A 16 4.15 10.19 1.17
C LEU A 16 3.42 11.44 0.66
N GLN A 17 3.77 12.65 1.10
CA GLN A 17 3.08 13.86 0.64
C GLN A 17 3.26 14.06 -0.87
N GLY A 18 2.15 14.27 -1.59
CA GLY A 18 2.12 14.48 -3.03
C GLY A 18 2.38 13.23 -3.87
N ALA A 19 2.44 12.04 -3.25
CA ALA A 19 2.77 10.81 -3.96
C ALA A 19 1.64 10.34 -4.90
N THR A 20 2.00 9.52 -5.89
CA THR A 20 1.02 8.84 -6.73
C THR A 20 0.78 7.43 -6.21
N LEU A 21 -0.48 7.03 -6.09
CA LEU A 21 -0.91 5.71 -5.67
C LEU A 21 -1.43 4.92 -6.86
N VAL A 22 -0.84 3.77 -7.16
CA VAL A 22 -1.31 2.88 -8.24
C VAL A 22 -1.94 1.64 -7.65
N ARG A 23 -3.23 1.42 -7.92
CA ARG A 23 -3.90 0.18 -7.50
C ARG A 23 -3.44 -1.00 -8.35
N LYS A 24 -2.98 -2.07 -7.71
CA LYS A 24 -2.54 -3.29 -8.39
C LYS A 24 -2.49 -4.50 -7.43
N PRO A 25 -2.41 -5.73 -7.96
CA PRO A 25 -2.12 -6.92 -7.14
C PRO A 25 -0.79 -6.77 -6.42
N TYR A 26 -0.74 -7.20 -5.15
CA TYR A 26 0.51 -7.26 -4.40
C TYR A 26 1.41 -8.36 -4.96
N GLN A 27 2.68 -8.05 -5.10
CA GLN A 27 3.71 -8.99 -5.53
C GLN A 27 4.82 -9.04 -4.49
N ALA A 28 5.22 -10.25 -4.11
CA ALA A 28 6.36 -10.44 -3.22
C ALA A 28 7.62 -9.85 -3.86
N ARG A 29 8.42 -9.16 -3.07
CA ARG A 29 9.54 -8.33 -3.58
C ARG A 29 10.78 -9.18 -3.87
N SER A 30 10.89 -10.32 -3.20
CA SER A 30 11.91 -11.34 -3.38
C SER A 30 11.46 -12.64 -2.73
N GLU A 31 12.24 -13.71 -2.90
CA GLU A 31 12.05 -15.00 -2.22
C GLU A 31 12.14 -14.90 -0.68
N GLU A 32 12.79 -13.86 -0.16
CA GLU A 32 12.96 -13.62 1.28
C GLU A 32 11.97 -12.59 1.84
N TRP A 33 11.29 -11.84 0.97
CA TRP A 33 10.34 -10.80 1.33
C TRP A 33 8.94 -11.17 0.85
N GLU A 34 8.30 -12.01 1.66
CA GLU A 34 7.12 -12.77 1.24
C GLU A 34 5.78 -12.03 1.50
N HIS A 35 5.81 -10.89 2.21
CA HIS A 35 4.62 -10.12 2.57
C HIS A 35 4.97 -8.66 2.90
N ASP A 36 3.97 -7.78 2.89
CA ASP A 36 4.10 -6.38 3.29
C ASP A 36 2.90 -5.96 4.15
N HIS A 37 2.86 -4.70 4.58
CA HIS A 37 1.78 -4.17 5.40
C HIS A 37 1.36 -2.79 4.91
N CYS A 38 0.12 -2.42 5.21
CA CYS A 38 -0.35 -1.05 5.01
C CYS A 38 0.46 -0.10 5.89
N GLU A 39 1.05 0.94 5.30
CA GLU A 39 1.86 1.94 6.02
C GLU A 39 1.07 2.68 7.13
N PHE A 40 -0.25 2.65 7.07
CA PHE A 40 -1.12 3.34 8.02
C PHE A 40 -1.67 2.40 9.10
N CYS A 41 -2.40 1.37 8.68
CA CYS A 41 -3.14 0.49 9.60
C CYS A 41 -2.49 -0.87 9.84
N TRP A 42 -1.35 -1.15 9.21
CA TRP A 42 -0.63 -2.42 9.30
C TRP A 42 -1.38 -3.67 8.81
N THR A 43 -2.50 -3.52 8.10
CA THR A 43 -3.15 -4.65 7.43
C THR A 43 -2.15 -5.34 6.50
N LYS A 44 -2.10 -6.67 6.56
CA LYS A 44 -1.11 -7.47 5.83
C LYS A 44 -1.46 -7.60 4.34
N PHE A 45 -0.44 -7.57 3.49
CA PHE A 45 -0.50 -7.94 2.08
C PHE A 45 0.30 -9.20 1.83
N MET A 46 -0.24 -10.14 1.05
CA MET A 46 0.47 -11.34 0.62
C MET A 46 0.22 -11.61 -0.86
N ASP A 47 1.21 -12.20 -1.51
CA ASP A 47 1.14 -12.56 -2.92
C ASP A 47 0.65 -14.02 -3.04
N PRO A 48 -0.60 -14.26 -3.46
CA PRO A 48 -1.13 -15.62 -3.55
C PRO A 48 -0.42 -16.45 -4.64
N SER A 49 0.35 -15.83 -5.53
CA SER A 49 1.08 -16.51 -6.61
C SER A 49 2.50 -16.94 -6.22
N PHE A 50 2.99 -16.50 -5.06
CA PHE A 50 4.35 -16.78 -4.61
C PHE A 50 4.57 -18.26 -4.25
N SER A 51 3.61 -18.89 -3.55
CA SER A 51 3.67 -20.33 -3.26
C SER A 51 2.29 -20.94 -3.02
N SER A 52 2.19 -22.26 -3.09
CA SER A 52 0.95 -22.98 -2.78
C SER A 52 0.50 -22.81 -1.33
N GLU A 53 1.45 -22.64 -0.40
CA GLU A 53 1.19 -22.39 1.01
C GLU A 53 0.62 -21.00 1.23
N GLN A 54 1.15 -19.99 0.53
CA GLN A 54 0.62 -18.64 0.60
C GLN A 54 -0.76 -18.52 -0.03
N ALA A 55 -1.00 -19.20 -1.16
CA ALA A 55 -2.35 -19.28 -1.76
C ALA A 55 -3.38 -19.78 -0.73
N ARG A 56 -3.09 -20.90 -0.05
CA ARG A 56 -3.98 -21.45 0.99
C ARG A 56 -4.11 -20.52 2.19
N TYR A 57 -3.01 -19.91 2.63
CA TYR A 57 -3.04 -18.99 3.76
C TYR A 57 -3.97 -17.80 3.51
N VAL A 58 -3.90 -17.19 2.33
CA VAL A 58 -4.80 -16.08 1.97
C VAL A 58 -6.26 -16.55 1.90
N GLU A 59 -6.52 -17.74 1.37
CA GLU A 59 -7.89 -18.31 1.36
C GLU A 59 -8.46 -18.49 2.78
N ASP A 60 -7.64 -18.91 3.74
CA ASP A 60 -8.04 -19.13 5.13
C ASP A 60 -8.06 -17.83 5.98
N HIS A 61 -7.42 -16.75 5.50
CA HIS A 61 -7.23 -15.48 6.22
C HIS A 61 -7.78 -14.29 5.41
N PRO A 62 -9.10 -14.04 5.40
CA PRO A 62 -9.73 -12.99 4.58
C PRO A 62 -9.37 -11.55 4.99
N ASP A 63 -8.71 -11.37 6.14
CA ASP A 63 -8.14 -10.11 6.60
C ASP A 63 -6.81 -9.75 5.90
N VAL A 64 -6.18 -10.72 5.24
CA VAL A 64 -4.99 -10.52 4.42
C VAL A 64 -5.40 -10.07 3.03
N LEU A 65 -4.83 -8.95 2.59
CA LEU A 65 -5.11 -8.38 1.28
C LEU A 65 -4.16 -8.94 0.22
N VAL A 66 -4.67 -9.11 -1.00
CA VAL A 66 -3.87 -9.51 -2.18
C VAL A 66 -3.72 -8.39 -3.19
N GLU A 67 -4.34 -7.25 -2.93
CA GLU A 67 -4.27 -6.06 -3.76
C GLU A 67 -4.38 -4.81 -2.90
N GLY A 68 -3.75 -3.74 -3.38
CA GLY A 68 -3.74 -2.46 -2.71
C GLY A 68 -3.15 -1.40 -3.61
N TYR A 69 -2.72 -0.31 -3.01
CA TYR A 69 -2.09 0.80 -3.71
C TYR A 69 -0.60 0.80 -3.43
N ALA A 70 0.19 0.64 -4.49
CA ALA A 70 1.63 0.78 -4.45
C ALA A 70 2.01 2.25 -4.68
N VAL A 71 2.81 2.80 -3.78
CA VAL A 71 3.30 4.19 -3.88
C VAL A 71 4.32 4.29 -5.02
N GLN A 72 4.10 5.27 -5.92
CA GLN A 72 4.99 5.68 -6.99
C GLN A 72 5.52 7.08 -6.73
N GLY A 73 6.80 7.31 -7.02
CA GLY A 73 7.40 8.64 -6.97
C GLY A 73 7.30 9.30 -5.59
N GLY A 74 7.20 8.51 -4.51
CA GLY A 74 7.23 8.99 -3.14
C GLY A 74 8.47 9.86 -2.91
N ALA A 75 8.41 10.78 -1.94
CA ALA A 75 9.40 11.83 -1.80
C ALA A 75 10.81 11.23 -1.91
N THR A 76 11.57 11.69 -2.91
CA THR A 76 12.91 11.22 -3.27
C THR A 76 13.94 11.36 -2.14
N ILE A 77 13.49 11.80 -0.96
CA ILE A 77 14.23 12.05 0.28
C ILE A 77 15.12 10.87 0.69
N HIS A 78 14.93 9.65 0.15
CA HIS A 78 15.80 8.51 0.46
C HIS A 78 16.18 7.58 -0.72
N GLY A 79 15.94 7.96 -1.98
CA GLY A 79 16.23 7.07 -3.13
C GLY A 79 15.46 5.74 -3.08
N ILE A 80 14.32 5.72 -2.39
CA ILE A 80 13.45 4.56 -2.25
C ILE A 80 12.74 4.33 -3.59
N LYS A 81 12.76 3.07 -4.04
CA LYS A 81 12.14 2.66 -5.30
C LYS A 81 10.62 2.69 -5.18
N ASP A 82 9.97 2.80 -6.33
CA ASP A 82 8.54 2.56 -6.45
C ASP A 82 8.17 1.18 -5.87
N ASP A 83 6.91 1.04 -5.48
CA ASP A 83 6.35 -0.19 -4.88
C ASP A 83 6.96 -0.57 -3.53
N TYR A 84 7.54 0.41 -2.82
CA TYR A 84 8.05 0.21 -1.47
C TYR A 84 7.00 0.32 -0.39
N TRP A 85 6.12 1.29 -0.48
CA TRP A 85 5.04 1.42 0.48
C TRP A 85 3.75 0.94 -0.16
N TRP A 86 3.00 0.18 0.63
CA TRP A 86 1.67 -0.30 0.28
C TRP A 86 0.62 0.33 1.18
N ILE A 87 -0.53 0.64 0.59
CA ILE A 87 -1.65 1.29 1.27
C ILE A 87 -2.92 0.53 0.91
N CYS A 88 -3.69 0.12 1.92
CA CYS A 88 -4.98 -0.55 1.69
C CYS A 88 -6.02 0.45 1.15
N ALA A 89 -7.03 -0.05 0.44
CA ALA A 89 -8.05 0.81 -0.17
C ALA A 89 -8.75 1.76 0.81
N PRO A 90 -9.13 1.34 2.04
CA PRO A 90 -9.70 2.26 3.02
C PRO A 90 -8.75 3.41 3.38
N CYS A 91 -7.47 3.11 3.63
CA CYS A 91 -6.49 4.15 3.97
C CYS A 91 -6.19 5.06 2.78
N ALA A 92 -6.10 4.51 1.56
CA ALA A 92 -5.90 5.30 0.35
C ALA A 92 -7.03 6.33 0.18
N GLN A 93 -8.28 5.89 0.35
CA GLN A 93 -9.46 6.76 0.24
C GLN A 93 -9.52 7.82 1.35
N GLU A 94 -9.27 7.43 2.60
CA GLU A 94 -9.40 8.33 3.75
C GLU A 94 -8.31 9.40 3.81
N PHE A 95 -7.08 9.04 3.43
CA PHE A 95 -5.91 9.91 3.54
C PHE A 95 -5.58 10.66 2.24
N ALA A 96 -6.19 10.32 1.09
CA ALA A 96 -5.89 10.93 -0.21
C ALA A 96 -5.85 12.46 -0.19
N HIS A 97 -6.88 13.11 0.36
CA HIS A 97 -6.91 14.57 0.42
C HIS A 97 -5.86 15.12 1.42
N ARG A 98 -5.62 14.45 2.55
CA ARG A 98 -4.64 14.91 3.54
C ARG A 98 -3.22 14.91 2.96
N PHE A 99 -2.90 13.88 2.19
CA PHE A 99 -1.58 13.68 1.62
C PHE A 99 -1.42 14.20 0.19
N ASP A 100 -2.46 14.84 -0.37
CA ASP A 100 -2.46 15.33 -1.75
C ASP A 100 -2.10 14.23 -2.76
N TRP A 101 -2.66 13.04 -2.59
CA TRP A 101 -2.36 11.90 -3.45
C TRP A 101 -3.07 11.96 -4.78
N THR A 102 -2.35 11.61 -5.83
CA THR A 102 -2.96 11.21 -7.11
C THR A 102 -3.25 9.71 -7.07
N VAL A 103 -4.52 9.32 -7.12
CA VAL A 103 -4.93 7.91 -7.06
C VAL A 103 -5.27 7.41 -8.47
N LEU A 104 -4.57 6.37 -8.91
CA LEU A 104 -4.73 5.73 -10.21
C LEU A 104 -5.39 4.36 -10.06
N GLU A 105 -6.61 4.25 -10.57
CA GLU A 105 -7.37 3.01 -10.64
C GLU A 105 -6.93 2.14 -11.83
N PRO A 106 -7.11 0.81 -11.77
CA PRO A 106 -6.87 -0.07 -12.90
C PRO A 106 -7.87 0.29 -14.01
N GLY A 107 -7.37 0.84 -15.12
CA GLY A 107 -8.17 1.15 -16.29
C GLY A 107 -8.57 2.61 -16.49
N HIS A 108 -8.15 3.56 -15.64
CA HIS A 108 -8.33 4.98 -15.94
C HIS A 108 -7.18 5.52 -16.80
N GLN A 109 -7.17 5.14 -18.08
CA GLN A 109 -6.49 5.93 -19.12
C GLN A 109 -7.53 6.84 -19.78
N ARG A 110 -7.54 8.11 -19.33
CA ARG A 110 -8.20 9.30 -19.90
C ARG A 110 -9.71 9.46 -19.67
#